data_AF-A0A8I2YH15-F1
#
_entry.id   AF-A0A8I2YH15-F1
#
_cell.length_a   1.000
_cell.length_b   1.000
_cell.length_c   1.000
_cell.angle_alpha   90.00
_cell.angle_beta   90.00
_cell.angle_gamma   90.00
#
_symmetry.space_group_name_H-M   'P 1'
#
loop_
_entity.id
_entity.type
_entity.pdbx_description
1 polymer ?
#
loop_
_entity_poly.entity_id
_entity_poly.type
_entity_poly.pdbx_seq_one_letter_code
_entity_poly.pdbx_strand_id
1 'polypeptide(L)'
;MVRKAMKDVTFPDGVVIPKGAFVAMATHPMHFDDEVYDNAGSFDPFRFANMRTEDSDDAKHQFHVASSDYLVFGYGRHACPARFFAASMLNTMLAHFVISYDVKLERNATQRSQNLQIGTSIMANPTARIMIRRVPRTSLYRAFQY
;
A
#
# COMPACT_ATOMS: atom_id res chain seq x y z
N MET A 1 -11.06 8.72 -3.14
CA MET A 1 -12.50 8.58 -3.46
C MET A 1 -13.20 9.89 -3.13
N VAL A 2 -13.97 10.47 -4.06
CA VAL A 2 -14.61 11.78 -3.89
C VAL A 2 -16.14 11.60 -3.79
N ARG A 3 -16.79 12.37 -2.93
CA ARG A 3 -18.25 12.42 -2.75
C ARG A 3 -18.73 13.86 -2.82
N LYS A 4 -19.92 14.08 -3.39
CA LYS A 4 -20.60 15.37 -3.37
C LYS A 4 -21.64 15.36 -2.25
N ALA A 5 -21.64 16.38 -1.40
CA ALA A 5 -22.68 16.59 -0.40
C ALA A 5 -23.99 16.94 -1.12
N MET A 6 -25.01 16.09 -0.97
CA MET A 6 -26.32 16.30 -1.63
C MET A 6 -27.25 17.22 -0.82
N LYS A 7 -26.92 17.42 0.46
CA LYS A 7 -27.54 18.34 1.42
C LYS A 7 -26.46 18.79 2.41
N ASP A 8 -26.76 19.81 3.21
CA ASP A 8 -25.88 20.21 4.30
C ASP A 8 -25.72 19.04 5.28
N VAL A 9 -24.48 18.81 5.73
CA VAL A 9 -24.12 17.78 6.71
C VAL A 9 -23.40 18.45 7.87
N THR A 10 -24.02 18.45 9.04
CA THR A 10 -23.41 18.93 10.28
C THR A 10 -22.81 17.75 11.02
N PHE A 11 -21.52 17.83 11.35
CA PHE A 11 -20.83 16.89 12.22
C PHE A 11 -21.12 17.16 13.70
N PRO A 12 -20.88 16.19 14.60
CA PRO A 12 -21.13 16.36 16.04
C PRO A 12 -20.35 17.52 16.69
N ASP A 13 -19.20 17.89 16.11
CA ASP A 13 -18.36 19.02 16.54
C ASP A 13 -18.83 20.38 16.00
N GLY A 14 -19.94 20.41 15.25
CA GLY A 14 -20.53 21.62 14.67
C GLY A 14 -19.97 21.99 13.29
N VAL A 15 -18.98 21.27 12.76
CA VAL A 15 -18.47 21.51 11.40
C VAL A 15 -19.56 21.19 10.37
N VAL A 16 -19.81 22.12 9.44
CA VAL A 16 -20.83 21.97 8.40
C VAL A 16 -20.17 21.76 7.03
N ILE A 17 -20.50 20.67 6.36
CA ILE A 17 -20.24 20.48 4.94
C ILE A 17 -21.46 21.00 4.16
N PRO A 18 -21.33 22.08 3.38
CA PRO A 18 -22.46 22.64 2.64
C PRO A 18 -22.86 21.76 1.45
N LYS A 19 -24.15 21.79 1.10
CA LYS A 19 -24.69 21.17 -0.10
C LYS A 19 -23.90 21.62 -1.32
N GLY A 20 -23.50 20.65 -2.13
CA GLY A 20 -22.72 20.87 -3.35
C GLY A 20 -21.21 20.75 -3.17
N ALA A 21 -20.70 20.80 -1.94
CA ALA A 21 -19.28 20.60 -1.66
C ALA A 21 -18.82 19.19 -2.04
N PHE A 22 -17.57 19.09 -2.47
CA PHE A 22 -16.91 17.81 -2.69
C PHE A 22 -16.00 17.49 -1.51
N VAL A 23 -16.12 16.27 -0.99
CA VAL A 23 -15.27 15.74 0.08
C VAL A 23 -14.55 14.50 -0.41
N ALA A 24 -13.31 14.32 0.05
CA ALA A 24 -12.48 13.20 -0.33
C ALA A 24 -11.85 12.57 0.91
N MET A 25 -11.53 11.28 0.81
CA MET A 25 -10.75 10.60 1.83
C MET A 25 -9.32 11.16 1.85
N ALA A 26 -8.82 11.49 3.03
CA ALA A 26 -7.48 12.01 3.24
C ALA A 26 -6.42 10.88 3.23
N THR A 27 -6.41 10.04 2.18
CA THR A 27 -5.60 8.82 2.13
C THR A 27 -4.10 9.11 2.27
N HIS A 28 -3.59 10.13 1.58
CA HIS A 28 -2.16 10.46 1.64
C HIS A 28 -1.74 10.91 3.05
N PRO A 29 -2.34 11.93 3.68
CA PRO A 29 -1.92 12.31 5.04
C PRO A 29 -2.08 11.16 6.03
N MET A 30 -3.16 10.36 6.01
CA MET A 30 -3.31 9.20 6.90
C MET A 30 -2.19 8.16 6.75
N HIS A 31 -1.71 7.92 5.52
CA HIS A 31 -0.64 6.95 5.26
C HIS A 31 0.77 7.46 5.57
N PHE A 32 0.91 8.77 5.79
CA PHE A 32 2.15 9.45 6.09
C PHE A 32 2.11 10.18 7.44
N ASP A 33 1.16 9.80 8.30
CA ASP A 33 1.00 10.36 9.64
C ASP A 33 1.84 9.56 10.64
N ASP A 34 2.80 10.23 11.29
CA ASP A 34 3.65 9.62 12.31
C ASP A 34 2.88 9.29 13.60
N GLU A 35 1.68 9.86 13.81
CA GLU A 35 0.78 9.45 14.90
C GLU A 35 0.11 8.09 14.62
N VAL A 36 0.07 7.67 13.36
CA VAL A 36 -0.53 6.40 12.91
C VAL A 36 0.53 5.34 12.64
N TYR A 37 1.65 5.72 12.02
CA TYR A 37 2.74 4.81 11.64
C TYR A 37 4.10 5.37 12.05
N ASP A 38 4.85 4.67 12.89
CA ASP A 38 6.20 5.10 13.29
C ASP A 38 7.12 5.34 12.07
N ASN A 39 7.67 6.54 11.91
CA ASN A 39 8.45 6.91 10.72
C ASN A 39 7.66 6.64 9.41
N ALA A 40 6.44 7.18 9.29
CA ALA A 40 5.50 6.91 8.22
C ALA A 40 6.08 7.22 6.82
N GLY A 41 6.97 8.22 6.75
CA GLY A 41 7.69 8.59 5.52
C GLY A 41 8.74 7.57 5.06
N SER A 42 9.08 6.58 5.89
CA SER A 42 10.12 5.59 5.60
C SER A 42 9.53 4.23 5.21
N PHE A 43 10.16 3.58 4.23
CA PHE A 43 9.82 2.22 3.85
C PHE A 43 10.40 1.22 4.86
N ASP A 44 9.53 0.71 5.73
CA ASP A 44 9.82 -0.43 6.61
C ASP A 44 9.09 -1.68 6.07
N PRO A 45 9.83 -2.69 5.56
CA PRO A 45 9.24 -3.90 4.99
C PRO A 45 8.54 -4.79 6.03
N PHE A 46 8.83 -4.62 7.32
CA PHE A 46 8.30 -5.46 8.40
C PHE A 46 7.28 -4.77 9.28
N ARG A 47 7.01 -3.47 9.09
CA ARG A 47 6.03 -2.66 9.84
C ARG A 47 4.76 -3.43 10.22
N PHE A 48 4.03 -3.90 9.21
CA PHE A 48 2.75 -4.59 9.42
C PHE A 48 2.91 -6.01 9.99
N ALA A 49 4.06 -6.66 9.79
CA ALA A 49 4.35 -7.95 10.42
C ALA A 49 4.62 -7.80 11.93
N ASN A 50 5.35 -6.74 12.31
CA ASN A 50 5.61 -6.40 13.70
C ASN A 50 4.31 -6.01 14.40
N MET A 51 3.50 -5.14 13.78
CA MET A 51 2.18 -4.77 14.30
C MET A 51 1.28 -5.98 14.56
N ARG A 52 1.25 -7.01 13.70
CA ARG A 52 0.47 -8.25 13.98
C ARG A 52 0.97 -9.01 15.20
N THR A 53 2.28 -8.97 15.44
CA THR A 53 2.89 -9.64 16.58
C THR A 53 2.54 -8.92 17.88
N GLU A 54 2.46 -7.60 17.85
CA GLU A 54 2.17 -6.74 19.00
C GLU A 54 0.68 -6.66 19.34
N ASP A 55 -0.19 -6.49 18.34
CA ASP A 55 -1.61 -6.16 18.53
C ASP A 55 -2.51 -7.38 18.82
N SER A 56 -1.98 -8.60 18.84
CA SER A 56 -2.70 -9.89 19.02
C SER A 56 -3.84 -10.22 18.03
N ASP A 57 -4.30 -9.24 17.24
CA ASP A 57 -5.25 -9.38 16.14
C ASP A 57 -4.49 -9.49 14.80
N ASP A 58 -4.21 -10.73 14.40
CA ASP A 58 -3.52 -11.03 13.14
C ASP A 58 -4.28 -10.53 11.90
N ALA A 59 -5.61 -10.47 11.96
CA ALA A 59 -6.44 -10.11 10.82
C ALA A 59 -6.38 -8.61 10.52
N LYS A 60 -6.34 -7.76 11.54
CA LYS A 60 -6.40 -6.29 11.43
C LYS A 60 -5.38 -5.68 10.47
N HIS A 61 -4.15 -6.18 10.50
CA HIS A 61 -3.01 -5.62 9.74
C HIS A 61 -2.74 -6.35 8.42
N GLN A 62 -3.68 -7.18 7.95
CA GLN A 62 -3.55 -7.80 6.64
C GLN A 62 -3.79 -6.78 5.52
N PHE A 63 -2.99 -6.89 4.46
CA PHE A 63 -2.97 -5.93 3.34
C PHE A 63 -4.34 -5.58 2.73
N HIS A 64 -5.30 -6.51 2.75
CA HIS A 64 -6.64 -6.31 2.18
C HIS A 64 -7.66 -5.71 3.18
N VAL A 65 -7.33 -5.66 4.47
CA VAL A 65 -8.22 -5.10 5.48
C VAL A 65 -8.25 -3.58 5.32
N ALA A 66 -9.46 -3.05 5.29
CA ALA A 66 -9.70 -1.62 5.18
C ALA A 66 -10.14 -1.13 6.56
N SER A 67 -9.44 -0.15 7.09
CA SER A 67 -9.72 0.51 8.38
C SER A 67 -9.79 2.02 8.17
N SER A 68 -10.11 2.79 9.21
CA SER A 68 -9.99 4.25 9.18
C SER A 68 -8.56 4.72 8.86
N ASP A 69 -7.58 3.89 9.22
CA ASP A 69 -6.16 4.26 9.20
C ASP A 69 -5.47 3.70 7.94
N TYR A 70 -6.00 2.60 7.38
CA TYR A 70 -5.50 1.97 6.17
C TYR A 70 -6.54 2.00 5.03
N LEU A 71 -6.43 3.01 4.17
CA LEU A 71 -7.44 3.38 3.18
C LEU A 71 -7.10 3.01 1.73
N VAL A 72 -6.12 2.12 1.48
CA VAL A 72 -5.63 1.82 0.11
C VAL A 72 -6.72 1.26 -0.81
N PHE A 73 -7.65 0.48 -0.24
CA PHE A 73 -8.79 -0.09 -0.96
C PHE A 73 -10.08 0.72 -0.77
N GLY A 74 -10.01 1.96 -0.27
CA GLY A 74 -11.18 2.71 0.17
C GLY A 74 -11.78 2.16 1.47
N TYR A 75 -12.93 2.69 1.90
CA TYR A 75 -13.55 2.34 3.18
C TYR A 75 -15.09 2.35 3.11
N GLY A 76 -15.72 1.66 4.05
CA GLY A 76 -17.18 1.55 4.16
C GLY A 76 -17.85 0.90 2.94
N ARG A 77 -19.06 1.37 2.59
CA ARG A 77 -19.90 0.82 1.50
C ARG A 77 -19.21 0.78 0.13
N HIS A 78 -18.17 1.57 -0.06
CA HIS A 78 -17.47 1.70 -1.34
C HIS A 78 -16.04 1.16 -1.30
N ALA A 79 -15.68 0.39 -0.27
CA ALA A 79 -14.44 -0.36 -0.27
C ALA A 79 -14.36 -1.26 -1.51
N CYS A 80 -13.16 -1.42 -2.04
CA CYS A 80 -12.90 -2.19 -3.26
C CYS A 80 -13.36 -3.65 -3.05
N PRO A 81 -14.35 -4.12 -3.83
CA PRO A 81 -14.84 -5.49 -3.67
C PRO A 81 -13.79 -6.54 -4.06
N ALA A 82 -12.84 -6.17 -4.93
CA ALA A 82 -11.77 -7.04 -5.41
C ALA A 82 -10.52 -7.04 -4.51
N ARG A 83 -10.53 -6.39 -3.33
CA ARG A 83 -9.36 -6.26 -2.45
C ARG A 83 -8.74 -7.62 -2.05
N PHE A 84 -9.57 -8.62 -1.82
CA PHE A 84 -9.12 -9.98 -1.48
C PHE A 84 -8.40 -10.63 -2.65
N PHE A 85 -9.00 -10.56 -3.84
CA PHE A 85 -8.40 -11.06 -5.07
C PHE A 85 -7.07 -10.34 -5.39
N ALA A 86 -7.05 -9.01 -5.29
CA ALA A 86 -5.85 -8.21 -5.51
C ALA A 86 -4.73 -8.60 -4.54
N ALA A 87 -5.05 -8.80 -3.26
CA ALA A 87 -4.08 -9.24 -2.26
C ALA A 87 -3.50 -10.63 -2.56
N SER A 88 -4.34 -11.62 -2.88
CA SER A 88 -3.89 -12.95 -3.25
C SER A 88 -3.02 -12.93 -4.51
N MET A 89 -3.42 -12.16 -5.52
CA MET A 89 -2.69 -12.03 -6.78
C MET A 89 -1.32 -11.37 -6.57
N LEU A 90 -1.27 -10.25 -5.84
CA LEU A 90 -0.02 -9.53 -5.57
C LEU A 90 0.94 -10.35 -4.71
N ASN A 91 0.44 -11.04 -3.67
CA ASN A 91 1.27 -11.92 -2.85
C ASN A 91 1.82 -13.10 -3.67
N THR A 92 1.01 -13.69 -4.54
CA THR A 92 1.46 -14.78 -5.42
C THR A 92 2.50 -14.32 -6.43
N MET A 93 2.28 -13.15 -7.05
CA MET A 93 3.25 -12.53 -7.96
C MET A 93 4.56 -12.23 -7.25
N LEU A 94 4.51 -11.63 -6.05
CA LEU A 94 5.70 -11.31 -5.26
C LEU A 94 6.46 -12.57 -4.86
N ALA A 95 5.77 -13.60 -4.36
CA ALA A 95 6.39 -14.87 -4.01
C ALA A 95 7.07 -15.52 -5.23
N HIS A 96 6.39 -15.55 -6.38
CA HIS A 96 6.98 -16.06 -7.61
C HIS A 96 8.22 -15.26 -8.02
N PHE A 97 8.15 -13.93 -7.91
CA PHE A 97 9.21 -13.02 -8.29
C PHE A 97 10.46 -13.23 -7.43
N VAL A 98 10.30 -13.26 -6.10
CA VAL A 98 11.40 -13.47 -5.14
C VAL A 98 12.04 -14.86 -5.28
N ILE A 99 11.26 -15.89 -5.59
CA ILE A 99 11.76 -17.27 -5.73
C ILE A 99 12.50 -17.49 -7.07
N SER A 100 12.08 -16.78 -8.12
CA SER A 100 12.46 -17.13 -9.50
C SER A 100 13.38 -16.12 -10.16
N TYR A 101 13.62 -14.96 -9.56
CA TYR A 101 14.37 -13.88 -10.20
C TYR A 101 15.31 -13.14 -9.24
N ASP A 102 16.51 -12.84 -9.73
CA ASP A 102 17.38 -11.82 -9.17
C ASP A 102 17.04 -10.47 -9.80
N VAL A 103 16.98 -9.43 -8.99
CA VAL A 103 16.59 -8.09 -9.41
C VAL A 103 17.66 -7.10 -9.00
N LYS A 104 18.04 -6.21 -9.92
CA LYS A 104 18.95 -5.09 -9.66
C LYS A 104 18.42 -3.82 -10.30
N LEU A 105 18.70 -2.68 -9.69
CA LEU A 105 18.42 -1.38 -10.30
C LEU A 105 19.44 -1.08 -11.40
N GLU A 106 19.03 -0.31 -12.42
CA GLU A 106 19.96 0.14 -13.47
C GLU A 106 21.07 1.04 -12.87
N ARG A 107 22.28 1.02 -13.48
CA ARG A 107 23.39 1.96 -13.20
C ARG A 107 23.94 1.98 -11.77
N ASN A 108 23.89 0.85 -11.05
CA ASN A 108 24.29 0.78 -9.63
C ASN A 108 23.51 1.77 -8.73
N ALA A 109 22.29 2.14 -9.13
CA ALA A 109 21.45 2.99 -8.31
C ALA A 109 21.20 2.34 -6.94
N THR A 110 21.33 3.13 -5.88
CA THR A 110 21.08 2.69 -4.50
C THR A 110 19.64 2.93 -4.06
N GLN A 111 18.86 3.68 -4.85
CA GLN A 111 17.48 4.04 -4.54
C GLN A 111 16.57 3.83 -5.75
N ARG A 112 15.30 3.54 -5.45
CA ARG A 112 14.24 3.46 -6.47
C ARG A 112 14.05 4.81 -7.17
N SER A 113 13.59 4.76 -8.42
CA SER A 113 13.09 5.98 -9.08
C SER A 113 11.91 6.57 -8.30
N GLN A 114 11.82 7.90 -8.31
CA GLN A 114 10.65 8.63 -7.84
C GLN A 114 9.41 8.25 -8.64
N ASN A 115 8.24 8.32 -8.01
CA ASN A 115 6.96 8.08 -8.68
C ASN A 115 6.61 9.24 -9.61
N LEU A 116 5.85 8.92 -10.66
CA LEU A 116 5.13 9.94 -11.42
C LEU A 116 3.80 10.20 -10.71
N GLN A 117 3.60 11.43 -10.24
CA GLN A 117 2.35 11.87 -9.63
C GLN A 117 1.58 12.77 -10.60
N ILE A 118 0.35 12.39 -10.95
CA ILE A 118 -0.57 13.20 -11.76
C ILE A 118 -1.89 13.32 -11.00
N GLY A 119 -2.14 14.50 -10.43
CA GLY A 119 -3.29 14.69 -9.53
C GLY A 119 -3.23 13.72 -8.36
N THR A 120 -4.28 12.92 -8.18
CA THR A 120 -4.34 11.89 -7.11
C THR A 120 -3.71 10.55 -7.50
N SER A 121 -3.25 10.40 -8.74
CA SER A 121 -2.68 9.15 -9.24
C SER A 121 -1.18 9.09 -8.97
N ILE A 122 -0.75 8.03 -8.29
CA ILE A 122 0.66 7.73 -8.04
C ILE A 122 1.04 6.53 -8.91
N MET A 123 1.96 6.72 -9.84
CA MET A 123 2.39 5.69 -10.78
C MET A 123 3.89 5.43 -10.63
N ALA A 124 4.31 4.18 -10.86
CA ALA A 124 5.72 3.90 -11.05
C ALA A 124 6.25 4.72 -12.23
N ASN A 125 7.50 5.19 -12.15
CA ASN A 125 8.10 5.93 -13.25
C ASN A 125 8.19 5.02 -14.50
N PRO A 126 7.50 5.35 -15.61
CA PRO A 126 7.45 4.50 -16.79
C PRO A 126 8.80 4.41 -17.52
N THR A 127 9.74 5.31 -17.25
CA THR A 127 11.09 5.29 -17.83
C THR A 127 12.10 4.59 -16.93
N ALA A 128 11.72 4.19 -15.72
CA ALA A 128 12.62 3.48 -14.82
C ALA A 128 12.89 2.07 -15.35
N ARG A 129 14.17 1.68 -15.33
CA ARG A 129 14.62 0.37 -15.78
C ARG A 129 15.08 -0.46 -14.59
N ILE A 130 14.72 -1.73 -14.62
CA ILE A 130 15.18 -2.75 -13.68
C ILE A 130 15.79 -3.90 -14.46
N MET A 131 16.88 -4.43 -13.93
CA MET A 131 17.59 -5.58 -14.48
C MET A 131 17.04 -6.83 -13.80
N ILE A 132 16.48 -7.75 -14.59
CA ILE A 132 15.87 -8.98 -14.08
C ILE A 132 16.60 -10.16 -14.68
N ARG A 133 17.03 -11.11 -13.84
CA ARG A 133 17.63 -12.37 -14.27
C ARG A 133 16.85 -13.53 -13.65
N ARG A 134 16.39 -14.48 -14.49
CA ARG A 134 15.75 -15.70 -14.00
C ARG A 134 16.78 -16.61 -13.32
N VAL A 135 16.45 -17.09 -12.13
CA VAL A 135 17.26 -18.04 -11.37
C VAL A 135 16.68 -19.45 -11.54
N PRO A 136 17.46 -20.44 -11.99
CA PRO A 136 17.00 -21.81 -12.09
C PRO A 136 16.62 -22.38 -10.71
N ARG A 137 15.45 -23.03 -10.61
CA ARG A 137 14.95 -23.61 -9.34
C ARG A 137 15.89 -24.62 -8.66
N THR A 138 16.86 -25.16 -9.39
CA THR A 138 17.87 -26.09 -8.86
C THR A 138 18.83 -25.47 -7.84
N SER A 139 18.89 -24.14 -7.70
CA SER A 139 19.76 -23.47 -6.71
C SER A 139 19.15 -23.31 -5.31
N LEU A 140 17.82 -23.45 -5.16
CA LEU A 140 17.13 -23.23 -3.86
C LEU A 140 17.49 -24.28 -2.80
N TYR A 141 17.95 -25.47 -3.21
CA TYR A 141 18.41 -26.52 -2.30
C TYR A 141 19.83 -26.29 -1.74
N ARG A 142 20.57 -25.28 -2.20
CA ARG A 142 21.92 -24.97 -1.65
C ARG A 142 21.92 -23.93 -0.52
N ALA A 143 20.81 -23.24 -0.27
CA ALA A 143 20.75 -22.16 0.71
C ALA A 143 20.30 -22.59 2.13
N PHE A 144 19.88 -23.85 2.32
CA PHE A 144 19.45 -24.42 3.61
C PHE A 144 20.40 -25.51 4.12
N GLN A 145 21.68 -25.47 3.73
CA GLN A 145 22.75 -26.22 4.40
C GLN A 145 23.53 -25.25 5.29
N TYR A 146 23.03 -25.05 6.51
CA TYR A 146 23.80 -24.58 7.66
C TYR A 146 23.84 -25.70 8.68
#